data_AF-A0A6M3XN81-F1
#
_entry.id   AF-A0A6M3XN81-F1
#
_cell.length_a   1.000
_cell.length_b   1.000
_cell.length_c   1.000
_cell.angle_alpha   90.00
_cell.angle_beta   90.00
_cell.angle_gamma   90.00
#
_symmetry.space_group_name_H-M   'P 1'
#
loop_
_entity.id
_entity.type
_entity.pdbx_description
1 polymer ?
#
loop_
_entity_poly.entity_id
_entity_poly.type
_entity_poly.pdbx_seq_one_letter_code
_entity_poly.pdbx_strand_id
1 'polypeptide(L)' 'MKPTIATARKTAEAMNARQVVVVSFDYAGRYAVVSYGVTKAECQDVARLCDAIAYGLDDGSLPAPEINR' A
#
# COMPACT_ATOMS: atom_id res chain seq x y z
N MET A 1 13.96 8.03 -10.46
CA MET A 1 12.74 7.49 -11.12
C MET A 1 11.57 7.68 -10.16
N LYS A 2 10.45 8.27 -10.59
CA LYS A 2 9.27 8.36 -9.71
C LYS A 2 8.68 6.95 -9.54
N PRO A 3 8.52 6.44 -8.30
CA PRO A 3 7.95 5.12 -8.11
C PRO A 3 6.52 5.11 -8.64
N THR A 4 6.24 4.18 -9.55
CA THR A 4 4.88 3.91 -10.05
C THR A 4 4.35 2.64 -9.40
N ILE A 5 3.03 2.44 -9.41
CA ILE A 5 2.39 1.19 -8.97
C ILE A 5 3.01 -0.01 -9.72
N ALA A 6 3.31 0.16 -11.02
CA ALA A 6 3.96 -0.87 -11.84
C ALA A 6 5.39 -1.18 -11.38
N THR A 7 6.14 -0.18 -10.91
CA THR A 7 7.48 -0.37 -10.36
C THR A 7 7.41 -1.12 -9.02
N ALA A 8 6.53 -0.66 -8.10
CA ALA A 8 6.34 -1.31 -6.80
C ALA A 8 5.95 -2.79 -6.96
N ARG A 9 5.06 -3.07 -7.92
CA ARG A 9 4.66 -4.44 -8.27
C ARG A 9 5.84 -5.28 -8.75
N LYS A 10 6.60 -4.79 -9.74
CA LYS A 10 7.76 -5.52 -10.28
C LYS A 10 8.81 -5.82 -9.21
N THR A 11 9.02 -4.89 -8.28
CA THR A 11 9.93 -5.10 -7.15
C THR A 11 9.40 -6.20 -6.22
N ALA A 12 8.10 -6.20 -5.90
CA ALA A 12 7.47 -7.24 -5.09
C ALA A 12 7.55 -8.62 -5.78
N GLU A 13 7.25 -8.68 -7.08
CA GLU A 13 7.37 -9.90 -7.90
C GLU A 13 8.81 -10.45 -7.89
N ALA A 14 9.82 -9.58 -8.03
CA ALA A 14 11.23 -9.98 -7.97
C ALA A 14 11.65 -10.54 -6.61
N MET A 15 10.90 -10.25 -5.54
CA MET A 15 11.09 -10.80 -4.21
C MET A 15 10.23 -12.06 -3.95
N ASN A 16 9.62 -12.64 -4.98
CA ASN A 16 8.66 -13.75 -4.91
C ASN A 16 7.41 -13.45 -4.06
N ALA A 17 7.07 -12.16 -3.87
CA ALA A 17 5.81 -11.80 -3.24
C ALA A 17 4.66 -12.03 -4.21
N ARG A 18 3.61 -12.73 -3.76
CA ARG A 18 2.40 -12.99 -4.55
C ARG A 18 1.42 -11.81 -4.55
N GLN A 19 1.51 -10.94 -3.55
CA GLN A 19 0.61 -9.82 -3.30
C GLN A 19 1.41 -8.65 -2.74
N VAL A 20 0.90 -7.43 -2.92
CA VAL A 20 1.47 -6.21 -2.35
C VAL A 20 0.36 -5.26 -1.93
N VAL A 21 0.54 -4.60 -0.78
CA VAL A 21 -0.27 -3.45 -0.36
C VAL A 21 0.53 -2.19 -0.65
N VAL A 22 -0.10 -1.22 -1.31
CA VAL A 22 0.48 0.09 -1.61
C VAL A 22 -0.26 1.13 -0.79
N VAL A 23 0.50 1.92 -0.03
CA VAL A 23 -0.01 3.10 0.67
C VAL A 23 0.54 4.34 -0.03
N SER A 24 -0.36 5.20 -0.51
CA SER A 24 0.01 6.47 -1.14
C SER A 24 -0.44 7.62 -0.25
N PHE A 25 0.42 8.61 -0.05
CA PHE A 25 0.11 9.83 0.67
C PHE A 25 0.22 11.04 -0.27
N ASP A 26 -0.65 12.03 -0.09
CA ASP A 26 -0.57 13.32 -0.76
C ASP A 26 0.00 14.42 0.15
N TYR A 27 0.31 15.59 -0.41
CA TYR A 27 0.86 16.73 0.33
C TYR A 27 -0.08 17.36 1.37
N ALA A 28 -1.35 16.95 1.41
CA ALA A 28 -2.30 17.36 2.44
C ALA A 28 -2.38 16.35 3.58
N GLY A 29 -1.57 15.28 3.54
CA GLY A 29 -1.59 14.19 4.53
C GLY A 29 -2.74 13.20 4.32
N ARG A 30 -3.50 13.30 3.23
CA ARG A 30 -4.50 12.29 2.88
C ARG A 30 -3.80 11.06 2.33
N TYR A 31 -4.36 9.89 2.57
CA TYR A 31 -3.78 8.64 2.10
C TYR A 31 -4.80 7.73 1.44
N ALA A 32 -4.28 6.76 0.69
CA ALA A 32 -5.03 5.67 0.11
C ALA A 32 -4.26 4.35 0.30
N VAL A 33 -4.96 3.30 0.73
CA VAL A 33 -4.42 1.94 0.86
C VAL A 33 -5.07 1.07 -0.22
N VAL A 34 -4.26 0.41 -1.04
CA VAL A 34 -4.75 -0.46 -2.10
C VAL A 34 -3.99 -1.77 -2.14
N SER A 35 -4.70 -2.87 -2.38
CA SER A 35 -4.10 -4.17 -2.65
C SER A 35 -3.86 -4.38 -4.14
N TYR A 36 -2.78 -5.06 -4.48
CA TYR A 36 -2.53 -5.55 -5.82
C TYR A 36 -2.16 -7.04 -5.79
N GLY A 37 -2.84 -7.82 -6.63
CA GLY A 37 -2.60 -9.24 -6.91
C GLY A 37 -2.81 -9.51 -8.40
N VAL A 38 -2.39 -10.68 -8.87
CA VAL A 38 -2.57 -11.11 -10.28
C VAL A 38 -4.04 -11.40 -10.55
N THR A 39 -4.78 -11.87 -9.55
CA THR A 39 -6.22 -12.14 -9.65
C THR A 39 -7.04 -11.32 -8.66
N LYS A 40 -8.34 -11.18 -8.93
CA LYS A 40 -9.28 -10.53 -8.01
C LYS A 40 -9.33 -11.23 -6.65
N ALA A 41 -9.27 -12.56 -6.64
CA ALA A 41 -9.26 -13.34 -5.40
C ALA A 41 -8.02 -13.01 -4.55
N GLU A 42 -6.84 -12.95 -5.18
CA GLU A 42 -5.61 -12.56 -4.49
C GLU A 42 -5.67 -11.14 -3.92
N CYS A 43 -6.32 -10.19 -4.61
CA CYS A 43 -6.55 -8.85 -4.05
C CYS A 43 -7.48 -8.90 -2.83
N GLN A 44 -8.51 -9.75 -2.86
CA GLN A 44 -9.48 -9.88 -1.77
C GLN A 44 -8.88 -10.52 -0.52
N ASP A 45 -7.94 -11.45 -0.67
CA ASP A 45 -7.29 -12.13 0.45
C ASP A 45 -6.53 -11.16 1.37
N VAL A 46 -6.02 -10.05 0.83
CA VAL A 46 -5.30 -9.02 1.57
C VAL A 46 -6.16 -7.81 1.95
N ALA A 47 -7.47 -7.84 1.68
CA ALA A 47 -8.38 -6.74 2.04
C ALA A 47 -8.35 -6.45 3.55
N ARG A 48 -8.33 -7.48 4.39
CA ARG A 48 -8.22 -7.33 5.85
C ARG A 48 -6.91 -6.66 6.28
N LEU A 49 -5.82 -6.89 5.54
CA LEU A 49 -4.53 -6.24 5.81
C LEU A 49 -4.59 -4.75 5.41
N CYS A 50 -5.23 -4.44 4.27
CA CYS A 50 -5.46 -3.05 3.87
C CYS A 50 -6.27 -2.29 4.93
N ASP A 51 -7.34 -2.90 5.44
CA ASP A 51 -8.18 -2.30 6.49
C ASP A 51 -7.37 -2.08 7.77
N ALA A 52 -6.59 -3.08 8.20
CA ALA A 52 -5.75 -2.95 9.39
C ALA A 52 -4.69 -1.83 9.27
N ILE A 53 -4.11 -1.66 8.08
CA ILE A 53 -3.18 -0.56 7.81
C ILE A 53 -3.89 0.79 7.86
N ALA A 54 -5.08 0.90 7.25
CA ALA A 54 -5.86 2.13 7.28
C ALA A 54 -6.25 2.50 8.72
N TYR A 55 -6.79 1.54 9.48
CA TYR A 55 -7.12 1.78 10.89
C TYR A 55 -5.89 2.18 11.71
N GLY A 56 -4.74 1.55 11.49
CA GLY A 56 -3.52 1.90 12.20
C GLY A 56 -3.01 3.31 11.86
N LEU A 57 -3.21 3.78 10.63
CA LEU A 57 -2.90 5.15 10.24
C LEU A 57 -3.90 6.15 10.84
N ASP A 58 -5.18 5.80 10.91
CA ASP A 58 -6.24 6.65 11.45
C ASP A 58 -6.14 6.79 12.99
N ASP A 59 -5.82 5.71 13.70
CA ASP A 59 -5.68 5.70 15.15
C ASP A 59 -4.29 6.12 15.65
N GLY A 60 -3.33 6.30 14.73
CA GLY A 60 -1.96 6.73 15.00
C GLY A 60 -1.03 5.62 15.53
N SER A 61 -1.46 4.36 15.55
CA SER A 61 -0.61 3.22 15.91
C SER A 61 0.43 2.88 14.83
N LEU A 62 0.15 3.24 13.58
CA LEU A 62 1.12 3.22 12.48
C LEU A 62 1.58 4.65 12.17
N PRO A 63 2.90 4.91 12.13
CA PRO A 63 3.40 6.23 11.78
C PRO A 63 3.17 6.52 10.30
N ALA A 64 2.55 7.67 10.01
CA ALA A 64 2.54 8.22 8.65
C ALA A 64 3.91 8.85 8.33
N PRO A 65 4.38 8.78 7.07
CA PRO A 65 5.63 9.43 6.68
C PRO A 65 5.52 10.95 6.82
N GLU A 66 6.61 11.60 7.22
CA GLU A 66 6.71 13.06 7.19
C GLU A 66 6.76 13.56 5.74
N ILE A 67 5.73 14.30 5.33
CA ILE A 67 5.63 14.84 3.97
C ILE A 67 6.21 16.24 3.95
N ASN A 68 7.54 16.32 3.75
CA ASN A 68 8.24 17.58 3.59
C ASN A 68 8.02 18.15 2.18
N ARG A 69 7.63 19.43 2.09
CA ARG A 69 7.38 20.16 0.84
C ARG A 69 8.66 20.60 0.14
#